data_AF-A0A010RNM4-F1
#
_entry.id   AF-A0A010RNM4-F1
#
_cell.length_a   1.000
_cell.length_b   1.000
_cell.length_c   1.000
_cell.angle_alpha   90.00
_cell.angle_beta   90.00
_cell.angle_gamma   90.00
#
_symmetry.space_group_name_H-M   'P 1'
#
loop_
_entity.id
_entity.type
_entity.pdbx_description
1 polymer ?
#
loop_
_entity_poly.entity_id
_entity_poly.type
_entity_poly.pdbx_seq_one_letter_code
_entity_poly.pdbx_strand_id
1 'polypeptide(L)' 'MANQEDLARLMTLEQGKPLTESRGGIAYAATFLEWFGEEASRLYGDMIPGHQVDKRLMVLKQPIGER' A
#
# COMPACT_ATOMS: atom_id res chain seq x y z
N MET A 1 13.51 -8.50 -5.32
CA MET A 1 14.03 -9.56 -4.40
C MET A 1 15.53 -9.45 -4.10
N ALA A 2 16.21 -8.31 -4.36
CA ALA A 2 17.67 -8.24 -4.23
C ALA A 2 18.20 -8.46 -2.80
N ASN A 3 17.48 -7.98 -1.77
CA ASN A 3 17.93 -7.99 -0.38
C ASN A 3 17.13 -8.96 0.51
N GLN A 4 16.37 -9.90 -0.08
CA GLN A 4 15.45 -10.75 0.68
C GLN A 4 16.18 -11.55 1.77
N GLU A 5 17.36 -12.05 1.45
CA GLU A 5 18.11 -12.94 2.33
C GLU A 5 18.71 -12.23 3.54
N ASP A 6 19.24 -11.02 3.33
CA ASP A 6 19.78 -10.18 4.39
C ASP A 6 18.67 -9.73 5.35
N LEU A 7 17.51 -9.33 4.81
CA LEU A 7 16.34 -8.96 5.61
C LEU A 7 15.77 -10.15 6.39
N ALA A 8 15.73 -11.35 5.80
CA ALA A 8 15.28 -12.56 6.49
C ALA A 8 16.20 -12.93 7.65
N ARG A 9 17.52 -12.77 7.49
CA ARG A 9 18.50 -12.98 8.57
C ARG A 9 18.32 -11.97 9.70
N LEU A 10 18.18 -10.69 9.37
CA LEU A 10 17.92 -9.64 10.37
C LEU A 10 16.63 -9.95 11.15
N MET A 11 15.55 -10.27 10.46
CA MET A 11 14.28 -10.59 11.11
C MET A 11 14.37 -11.83 12.02
N THR A 12 15.11 -12.86 11.62
CA THR A 12 15.39 -14.01 12.48
C THR A 12 16.23 -13.63 13.71
N LEU A 13 17.24 -12.79 13.56
CA LEU A 13 18.09 -12.34 14.67
C LEU A 13 17.32 -11.48 15.67
N GLU A 14 16.45 -10.60 15.19
CA GLU A 14 15.71 -9.65 16.02
C GLU A 14 14.45 -10.25 16.65
N GLN A 15 13.73 -11.10 15.91
CA GLN A 15 12.42 -11.63 16.32
C GLN A 15 12.45 -13.11 16.72
N GLY A 16 13.55 -13.83 16.46
CA GLY A 16 13.71 -15.25 16.81
C GLY A 16 12.98 -16.24 15.90
N LYS A 17 12.36 -15.78 14.81
CA LYS A 17 11.63 -16.64 13.86
C LYS A 17 12.56 -17.55 13.05
N PRO A 18 12.15 -18.78 12.69
CA PRO A 18 12.91 -19.63 11.78
C PRO A 18 13.20 -18.93 10.44
N LEU A 19 14.42 -19.08 9.91
CA LEU A 19 14.85 -18.39 8.69
C LEU A 19 13.92 -18.62 7.49
N THR A 20 13.37 -19.83 7.36
CA THR A 20 12.40 -20.17 6.30
C THR A 20 11.11 -19.36 6.44
N GLU A 21 10.59 -19.22 7.66
CA GLU A 21 9.43 -18.38 7.93
C GLU A 21 9.77 -16.91 7.64
N SER A 22 10.97 -16.46 8.04
CA SER A 22 11.39 -15.09 7.81
C SER A 22 11.48 -14.74 6.33
N ARG A 23 12.02 -15.64 5.50
CA ARG A 23 12.07 -15.47 4.03
C ARG A 23 10.67 -15.35 3.44
N GLY A 24 9.75 -16.19 3.89
CA GLY A 24 8.35 -16.14 3.48
C GLY A 24 7.70 -14.81 3.85
N GLY A 25 7.95 -14.33 5.06
CA GLY A 25 7.48 -13.01 5.53
C GLY A 25 8.00 -11.85 4.67
N ILE A 26 9.29 -11.82 4.33
CA ILE A 26 9.85 -10.76 3.48
C ILE A 26 9.29 -10.83 2.04
N ALA A 27 9.17 -12.02 1.47
CA ALA A 27 8.57 -12.19 0.15
C ALA A 27 7.11 -11.71 0.13
N TYR A 28 6.35 -12.08 1.16
CA TYR A 28 4.97 -11.66 1.31
C TYR A 28 4.84 -10.15 1.54
N ALA A 29 5.70 -9.55 2.37
CA ALA A 29 5.74 -8.11 2.58
C ALA A 29 6.00 -7.35 1.26
N ALA A 30 6.86 -7.88 0.40
CA ALA A 30 7.18 -7.26 -0.89
C ALA A 30 5.98 -7.21 -1.85
N THR A 31 5.03 -8.16 -1.78
CA THR A 31 3.85 -8.15 -2.66
C THR A 31 2.91 -6.97 -2.36
N PHE A 32 2.89 -6.48 -1.11
CA PHE A 32 2.10 -5.30 -0.75
C PHE A 32 2.58 -4.05 -1.47
N LEU A 33 3.89 -3.87 -1.64
CA LEU A 33 4.43 -2.69 -2.32
C LEU A 33 3.95 -2.61 -3.77
N GLU A 34 3.95 -3.75 -4.46
CA GLU A 34 3.46 -3.85 -5.84
C GLU A 34 1.95 -3.59 -5.89
N TRP A 35 1.17 -4.27 -5.05
CA TRP A 35 -0.28 -4.11 -5.04
C TRP A 35 -0.72 -2.68 -4.69
N PHE A 36 -0.19 -2.09 -3.61
CA PHE A 36 -0.50 -0.71 -3.23
C PHE A 36 0.05 0.30 -4.23
N GLY A 37 1.19 0.01 -4.87
CA GLY A 37 1.74 0.84 -5.93
C GLY A 37 0.79 0.95 -7.12
N GLU A 38 0.17 -0.17 -7.52
CA GLU A 38 -0.88 -0.14 -8.54
C GLU A 38 -2.14 0.56 -8.04
N GLU A 39 -2.59 0.25 -6.83
CA GLU A 39 -3.84 0.77 -6.28
C GLU A 39 -3.80 2.29 -6.04
N ALA A 40 -2.62 2.85 -5.79
CA ALA A 40 -2.42 4.29 -5.66
C ALA A 40 -2.88 5.07 -6.90
N SER A 41 -2.79 4.47 -8.10
CA SER A 41 -3.25 5.10 -9.35
C SER A 41 -4.77 5.05 -9.54
N ARG A 42 -5.48 4.25 -8.74
CA ARG A 42 -6.93 3.99 -8.84
C ARG A 42 -7.74 4.73 -7.78
N LEU A 43 -7.19 5.84 -7.25
CA LEU A 43 -7.86 6.67 -6.27
C LEU A 43 -8.96 7.53 -6.91
N TYR A 44 -10.10 6.91 -7.19
CA TYR A 44 -11.22 7.58 -7.86
C TYR A 44 -12.01 8.50 -6.91
N GLY A 45 -12.32 9.69 -7.44
CA GLY A 45 -13.38 10.55 -6.92
C GLY A 45 -14.76 10.16 -7.48
N ASP A 46 -15.75 11.03 -7.29
CA ASP A 46 -17.10 10.84 -7.83
C ASP A 46 -17.68 12.16 -8.37
N MET A 47 -18.56 12.07 -9.37
CA MET A 47 -19.30 13.18 -9.97
C MET A 47 -20.78 12.99 -9.69
N ILE A 48 -21.34 13.84 -8.83
CA ILE A 48 -22.73 13.70 -8.40
C ILE A 48 -23.63 14.56 -9.31
N PRO A 49 -24.77 14.03 -9.80
CA PRO A 49 -25.75 14.84 -10.53
C PRO A 49 -26.18 16.08 -9.74
N GLY A 50 -25.98 17.25 -10.35
CA GLY A 50 -26.40 18.53 -9.78
C GLY A 50 -27.91 18.72 -9.86
N HIS A 51 -28.50 19.33 -8.83
CA HIS A 51 -29.90 19.77 -8.85
C HIS A 51 -30.11 21.11 -9.59
N GLN A 52 -29.01 21.78 -9.97
CA GLN A 52 -28.99 23.04 -10.74
C GLN A 52 -28.06 22.87 -11.95
N VAL A 53 -28.46 23.42 -13.10
CA VAL A 53 -27.79 23.22 -14.40
C VAL A 53 -26.38 23.84 -14.46
N ASP A 54 -26.13 24.85 -13.63
CA ASP A 54 -24.87 25.61 -13.59
C ASP A 54 -23.91 25.16 -12.48
N LYS A 55 -24.22 24.06 -11.77
CA LYS A 55 -23.41 23.58 -10.64
C LYS A 55 -22.87 22.17 -10.87
N ARG A 56 -21.61 21.97 -10.48
CA ARG A 56 -20.95 20.66 -10.45
C ARG A 56 -20.69 20.24 -9.01
N LEU A 57 -21.13 19.03 -8.67
CA LEU A 57 -20.86 18.40 -7.38
C LEU A 57 -19.81 17.32 -7.61
N MET A 58 -18.67 17.42 -6.93
CA MET A 58 -17.54 16.50 -7.10
C MET A 58 -17.03 16.04 -5.75
N VAL A 59 -16.66 14.78 -5.66
CA VAL A 59 -15.99 14.17 -4.50
C VAL A 59 -14.54 13.93 -4.89
N LEU A 60 -13.61 14.53 -4.15
CA LEU A 60 -12.18 14.27 -4.27
C LEU A 60 -11.72 13.41 -3.11
N LYS A 61 -10.78 12.50 -3.38
CA LYS A 61 -10.08 11.74 -2.35
C LYS A 61 -8.70 12.37 -2.17
N GLN A 62 -8.37 12.70 -0.92
CA GLN A 62 -7.10 13.33 -0.57
C GLN A 62 -6.43 12.54 0.55
N PRO A 63 -5.08 12.57 0.62
CA PRO A 63 -4.37 12.04 1.77
C PRO A 63 -4.77 12.80 3.03
N ILE A 64 -4.80 12.11 4.17
CA ILE A 64 -5.13 12.70 5.47
C ILE A 64 -4.07 13.75 5.87
N GLY A 65 -2.81 13.56 5.45
CA GLY A 65 -1.67 14.38 5.83
C GLY A 65 -1.06 13.99 7.18
N GLU A 66 0.06 14.63 7.52
CA GLU A 66 0.60 14.62 8.88
C GLU A 66 -0.13 15.64 9.76
N ARG A 67 -0.23 15.36 11.06
CA ARG A 67 -0.92 16.19 12.05
C ARG A 67 -0.10 17.40 12.48
#